data_AF-A0A945HUH7-F1
#
_entry.id   AF-A0A945HUH7-F1
#
_cell.length_a   1.000
_cell.length_b   1.000
_cell.length_c   1.000
_cell.angle_alpha   90.00
_cell.angle_beta   90.00
_cell.angle_gamma   90.00
#
_symmetry.space_group_name_H-M   'P 1'
#
loop_
_entity.id
_entity.type
_entity.pdbx_description
1 polymer ?
#
loop_
_entity_poly.entity_id
_entity_poly.type
_entity_poly.pdbx_seq_one_letter_code
_entity_poly.pdbx_strand_id
1 'polypeptide(L)'
;MQAIEKTLIDTNWITLLLLFLFVCVFLLKGLSYAKLKGNVFSFANNSFIDAENEEKTSFFNLFQSVIFLFSMVVLSLLIYKILRFYEFWATQDFTNFMKVLSLVSAYFLVKWSLEFVFSHVLMIQKQVRFFLISKAIYLYSTAFFLLISLVLVQYSQLNILFLIYFSIVLFSVRFVLHVIINKNLVFNELFYFILYLCAFEIAPLFILFKLMF
;
A
#
# COMPACT_ATOMS: atom_id res chain seq x y z
N MET A 1 8.04 37.55 -18.80
CA MET A 1 7.87 36.40 -19.71
C MET A 1 8.63 35.15 -19.24
N GLN A 2 9.90 35.26 -18.81
CA GLN A 2 10.70 34.13 -18.28
C GLN A 2 10.11 33.42 -17.04
N ALA A 3 9.41 34.13 -16.14
CA ALA A 3 8.81 33.51 -14.95
C ALA A 3 7.66 32.54 -15.31
N ILE A 4 6.98 32.77 -16.43
CA ILE A 4 5.88 31.93 -16.92
C ILE A 4 6.46 30.70 -17.66
N GLU A 5 7.53 30.87 -18.44
CA GLU A 5 8.22 29.74 -19.07
C GLU A 5 8.85 28.80 -18.04
N LYS A 6 9.42 29.34 -16.95
CA LYS A 6 9.99 28.53 -15.88
C LYS A 6 8.93 27.70 -15.15
N THR A 7 7.76 28.25 -14.84
CA THR A 7 6.66 27.50 -14.21
C THR A 7 6.02 26.46 -15.14
N LEU A 8 5.96 26.73 -16.45
CA LEU A 8 5.48 25.77 -17.45
C LEU A 8 6.43 24.57 -17.60
N ILE A 9 7.74 24.80 -17.69
CA ILE A 9 8.74 23.72 -17.81
C ILE A 9 8.80 22.87 -16.52
N ASP A 10 8.67 23.49 -15.33
CA ASP A 10 8.76 22.81 -14.03
C ASP A 10 7.52 21.95 -13.69
N THR A 11 6.39 22.17 -14.35
CA THR A 11 5.13 21.46 -14.07
C THR A 11 4.84 20.34 -15.08
N ASN A 12 5.47 20.40 -16.27
CA ASN A 12 5.22 19.45 -17.36
C ASN A 12 5.48 17.99 -16.98
N TRP A 13 6.50 17.72 -16.17
CA TRP A 13 6.84 16.34 -15.78
C TRP A 13 5.78 15.72 -14.85
N ILE A 14 5.12 16.52 -14.00
CA ILE A 14 4.01 16.06 -13.14
C ILE A 14 2.82 15.69 -14.01
N THR A 15 2.49 16.51 -15.01
CA THR A 15 1.40 16.24 -15.96
C THR A 15 1.68 14.97 -16.78
N LEU A 16 2.91 14.79 -17.26
CA LEU A 16 3.32 13.58 -17.99
C LEU A 16 3.19 12.33 -17.10
N LEU A 17 3.55 12.45 -15.82
CA LEU A 17 3.42 11.36 -14.86
C LEU A 17 1.96 11.03 -14.51
N LEU A 18 1.10 12.04 -14.37
CA LEU A 18 -0.35 11.81 -14.24
C LEU A 18 -0.94 11.13 -15.47
N LEU A 19 -0.51 11.50 -16.68
CA LEU A 19 -0.91 10.84 -17.91
C LEU A 19 -0.46 9.37 -17.94
N PHE A 20 0.77 9.09 -17.52
CA PHE A 20 1.27 7.73 -17.34
C PHE A 20 0.39 6.91 -16.37
N LEU A 21 -0.01 7.50 -15.25
CA LEU A 21 -0.91 6.85 -14.29
C LEU A 21 -2.27 6.49 -14.91
N PHE A 22 -2.86 7.38 -15.74
CA PHE A 22 -4.09 7.06 -16.49
C PHE A 22 -3.89 5.93 -17.49
N VAL A 23 -2.75 5.87 -18.17
CA VAL A 23 -2.39 4.74 -19.05
C VAL A 23 -2.31 3.45 -18.24
N CYS A 24 -1.73 3.46 -17.03
CA CYS A 24 -1.73 2.29 -16.15
C CYS A 24 -3.16 1.84 -15.79
N VAL A 25 -4.08 2.77 -15.51
CA VAL A 25 -5.50 2.42 -15.25
C VAL A 25 -6.14 1.79 -16.48
N PHE A 26 -5.86 2.30 -17.68
CA PHE A 26 -6.34 1.71 -18.93
C PHE A 26 -5.80 0.28 -19.14
N LEU A 27 -4.51 0.06 -18.88
CA LEU A 27 -3.90 -1.28 -18.92
C LEU A 27 -4.55 -2.25 -17.92
N LEU A 28 -4.81 -1.80 -16.67
CA LEU A 28 -5.50 -2.61 -15.67
C LEU A 28 -6.91 -3.00 -16.10
N LYS A 29 -7.63 -2.08 -16.75
CA LYS A 29 -8.96 -2.35 -17.33
C LYS A 29 -8.87 -3.39 -18.45
N GLY A 30 -7.85 -3.30 -19.29
CA GLY A 30 -7.61 -4.26 -20.38
C GLY A 30 -7.25 -5.67 -19.90
N LEU A 31 -6.50 -5.77 -18.79
CA LEU A 31 -6.13 -7.07 -18.20
C LEU A 31 -7.34 -7.76 -17.54
N SER A 32 -8.06 -7.07 -16.66
CA SER A 32 -9.25 -7.63 -16.02
C SER A 32 -10.13 -6.55 -15.39
N TYR A 33 -11.27 -6.29 -16.02
CA TYR A 33 -12.27 -5.35 -15.52
C TYR A 33 -12.84 -5.76 -14.15
N ALA A 34 -13.13 -7.05 -13.96
CA ALA A 34 -13.68 -7.55 -12.70
C ALA A 34 -12.76 -7.27 -11.51
N LYS A 35 -11.46 -7.54 -11.64
CA LYS A 35 -10.47 -7.29 -10.58
C LYS A 35 -10.22 -5.80 -10.33
N LEU A 36 -10.23 -4.99 -11.39
CA LEU A 36 -10.14 -3.53 -11.25
C LEU A 36 -11.32 -2.99 -10.43
N LYS A 37 -12.54 -3.40 -10.79
CA LYS A 37 -13.76 -2.99 -10.07
C LYS A 37 -13.71 -3.45 -8.61
N GLY A 38 -13.30 -4.69 -8.36
CA GLY A 38 -13.12 -5.23 -7.01
C GLY A 38 -12.15 -4.41 -6.17
N ASN A 39 -10.98 -4.07 -6.72
CA ASN A 39 -9.97 -3.28 -6.02
C ASN A 39 -10.38 -1.82 -5.77
N VAL A 40 -11.07 -1.19 -6.72
CA VAL A 40 -11.56 0.19 -6.53
C VAL A 40 -12.64 0.24 -5.45
N PHE A 41 -13.61 -0.68 -5.49
CA PHE A 41 -14.76 -0.68 -4.58
C PHE A 41 -14.57 -1.54 -3.32
N SER A 42 -13.34 -1.93 -3.01
CA SER A 42 -13.05 -2.81 -1.87
C SER A 42 -13.48 -2.24 -0.52
N PHE A 43 -13.51 -0.91 -0.36
CA PHE A 43 -14.03 -0.28 0.85
C PHE A 43 -15.52 -0.55 1.12
N ALA A 44 -16.30 -0.78 0.06
CA ALA A 44 -17.73 -1.04 0.17
C ALA A 44 -18.07 -2.53 0.06
N ASN A 45 -17.21 -3.33 -0.57
CA ASN A 45 -17.51 -4.72 -0.88
C ASN A 45 -16.41 -5.69 -0.42
N ASN A 46 -16.57 -6.20 0.80
CA ASN A 46 -15.67 -7.21 1.37
C ASN A 46 -15.76 -8.57 0.63
N SER A 47 -16.87 -8.86 -0.05
CA SER A 47 -17.07 -10.13 -0.78
C SER A 47 -16.05 -10.37 -1.89
N PHE A 48 -15.46 -9.29 -2.44
CA PHE A 48 -14.40 -9.41 -3.43
C PHE A 48 -13.09 -9.95 -2.83
N ILE A 49 -12.80 -9.60 -1.58
CA ILE A 49 -11.59 -10.05 -0.87
C ILE A 49 -11.70 -11.56 -0.59
N ASP A 50 -12.91 -12.01 -0.22
CA ASP A 50 -13.19 -13.42 0.02
C ASP A 50 -13.05 -14.23 -1.28
N ALA A 51 -13.63 -13.74 -2.38
CA ALA A 51 -13.51 -14.37 -3.69
C ALA A 51 -12.05 -14.45 -4.20
N GLU A 52 -11.25 -13.39 -4.01
CA GLU A 52 -9.84 -13.38 -4.43
C GLU A 52 -8.96 -14.28 -3.55
N ASN A 53 -9.33 -14.50 -2.29
CA ASN A 53 -8.67 -15.47 -1.41
C ASN A 53 -8.98 -16.92 -1.83
N GLU A 54 -10.21 -17.21 -2.26
CA GLU A 54 -10.63 -18.54 -2.70
C GLU A 54 -10.01 -18.96 -4.04
N GLU A 55 -9.84 -18.04 -4.99
CA GLU A 55 -9.28 -18.33 -6.31
C GLU A 55 -7.81 -18.80 -6.28
N LYS A 56 -7.15 -18.79 -5.11
CA LYS A 56 -5.73 -19.16 -4.93
C LYS A 56 -4.79 -18.48 -5.94
N THR A 57 -5.14 -17.29 -6.46
CA THR A 57 -4.36 -16.62 -7.49
C THR A 57 -2.90 -16.42 -7.07
N SER A 58 -1.98 -16.59 -8.01
CA SER A 58 -0.55 -16.36 -7.76
C SER A 58 -0.32 -14.89 -7.38
N PHE A 59 0.47 -14.67 -6.32
CA PHE A 59 0.88 -13.33 -5.88
C PHE A 59 1.62 -12.54 -6.97
N PHE A 60 2.17 -13.21 -8.00
CA PHE A 60 2.88 -12.61 -9.13
C PHE A 60 2.11 -12.75 -10.44
N ASN A 61 0.94 -12.15 -10.51
CA ASN A 61 0.23 -11.97 -11.77
C ASN A 61 0.60 -10.61 -12.40
N LEU A 62 0.54 -10.50 -13.73
CA LEU A 62 0.74 -9.25 -14.46
C LEU A 62 -0.15 -8.13 -13.93
N PHE A 63 -1.42 -8.44 -13.63
CA PHE A 63 -2.34 -7.47 -13.01
C PHE A 63 -1.83 -6.95 -11.66
N GLN A 64 -1.33 -7.84 -10.80
CA GLN A 64 -0.82 -7.49 -9.47
C GLN A 64 0.46 -6.64 -9.57
N SER A 65 1.33 -6.94 -10.54
CA SER A 65 2.54 -6.16 -10.79
C SER A 65 2.20 -4.74 -11.26
N VAL A 66 1.28 -4.59 -12.21
CA VAL A 66 0.88 -3.28 -12.74
C VAL A 66 0.19 -2.43 -11.67
N ILE A 67 -0.73 -3.01 -10.88
CA ILE A 67 -1.43 -2.26 -9.83
C ILE A 67 -0.50 -1.88 -8.68
N PHE A 68 0.49 -2.74 -8.38
CA PHE A 68 1.54 -2.41 -7.43
C PHE A 68 2.36 -1.21 -7.90
N LEU A 69 2.87 -1.23 -9.14
CA LEU A 69 3.61 -0.11 -9.72
C LEU A 69 2.80 1.18 -9.72
N PHE A 70 1.54 1.11 -10.15
CA PHE A 70 0.60 2.23 -10.10
C PHE A 70 0.51 2.82 -8.68
N SER A 71 0.31 1.98 -7.67
CA SER A 71 0.18 2.43 -6.28
C SER A 71 1.46 3.06 -5.74
N MET A 72 2.64 2.52 -6.10
CA MET A 72 3.93 3.08 -5.68
C MET A 72 4.14 4.48 -6.26
N VAL A 73 3.82 4.67 -7.53
CA VAL A 73 3.97 5.99 -8.18
C VAL A 73 3.01 7.01 -7.56
N VAL A 74 1.74 6.64 -7.32
CA VAL A 74 0.75 7.52 -6.67
C VAL A 74 1.19 7.93 -5.26
N LEU A 75 1.60 6.98 -4.43
CA LEU A 75 2.05 7.25 -3.06
C LEU A 75 3.31 8.13 -3.04
N SER A 76 4.23 7.88 -3.96
CA SER A 76 5.46 8.67 -4.09
C SER A 76 5.15 10.11 -4.51
N LEU A 77 4.20 10.31 -5.42
CA LEU A 77 3.80 11.64 -5.87
C LEU A 77 3.08 12.43 -4.76
N LEU A 78 2.28 11.74 -3.94
CA LEU A 78 1.69 12.34 -2.75
C LEU A 78 2.76 12.79 -1.75
N ILE A 79 3.70 11.90 -1.40
CA ILE A 79 4.78 12.22 -0.45
C ILE A 79 5.63 13.37 -0.99
N TYR A 80 5.97 13.35 -2.28
CA TYR A 80 6.71 14.44 -2.92
C TYR A 80 6.01 15.80 -2.78
N LYS A 81 4.69 15.84 -3.05
CA LYS A 81 3.92 17.08 -2.88
C LYS A 81 3.86 17.56 -1.42
N ILE A 82 3.78 16.64 -0.46
CA ILE A 82 3.80 16.98 0.97
C ILE A 82 5.18 17.50 1.40
N LEU A 83 6.26 16.83 1.02
CA LEU A 83 7.63 17.29 1.31
C LEU A 83 7.90 18.68 0.75
N ARG A 84 7.40 18.94 -0.45
CA ARG A 84 7.47 20.27 -1.06
C ARG A 84 6.68 21.33 -0.29
N PHE A 85 5.51 20.98 0.25
CA PHE A 85 4.70 21.91 1.04
C PHE A 85 5.44 22.37 2.31
N TYR A 86 6.26 21.50 2.91
CA TYR A 86 7.12 21.85 4.04
C TYR A 86 8.47 22.46 3.62
N GLU A 87 8.60 22.87 2.36
CA GLU A 87 9.81 23.49 1.80
C GLU A 87 11.09 22.68 2.03
N PHE A 88 10.97 21.35 2.12
CA PHE A 88 12.11 20.47 2.39
C PHE A 88 13.19 20.59 1.31
N TRP A 89 12.79 20.89 0.07
CA TRP A 89 13.67 21.11 -1.07
C TRP A 89 13.40 22.47 -1.72
N ALA A 90 14.47 23.18 -2.06
CA ALA A 90 14.41 24.51 -2.68
C ALA A 90 14.01 24.47 -4.18
N THR A 91 14.16 23.33 -4.85
CA THR A 91 13.93 23.17 -6.29
C THR A 91 12.96 22.03 -6.63
N GLN A 92 12.16 22.25 -7.67
CA GLN A 92 11.11 21.35 -8.16
C GLN A 92 11.63 20.26 -9.12
N ASP A 93 12.72 19.59 -8.76
CA ASP A 93 13.40 18.74 -9.73
C ASP A 93 12.77 17.34 -9.86
N PHE A 94 12.73 16.81 -11.08
CA PHE A 94 12.36 15.41 -11.34
C PHE A 94 13.28 14.41 -10.63
N THR A 95 14.57 14.76 -10.47
CA THR A 95 15.57 13.93 -9.75
C THR A 95 15.17 13.70 -8.30
N ASN A 96 14.61 14.74 -7.69
CA ASN A 96 14.10 14.77 -6.34
C ASN A 96 12.88 13.84 -6.21
N PHE A 97 11.94 13.88 -7.16
CA PHE A 97 10.86 12.90 -7.24
C PHE A 97 11.36 11.45 -7.36
N MET A 98 12.36 11.19 -8.22
CA MET A 98 12.92 9.84 -8.39
C MET A 98 13.54 9.28 -7.09
N LYS A 99 14.15 10.13 -6.26
CA LYS A 99 14.62 9.73 -4.93
C LYS A 99 13.47 9.28 -4.03
N VAL A 100 12.38 10.05 -3.98
CA VAL A 100 11.18 9.68 -3.20
C VAL A 100 10.60 8.36 -3.71
N LEU A 101 10.48 8.21 -5.04
CA LEU A 101 9.97 6.98 -5.66
C LEU A 101 10.82 5.76 -5.29
N SER A 102 12.14 5.88 -5.35
CA SER A 102 13.05 4.80 -4.97
C SER A 102 12.93 4.44 -3.50
N LEU A 103 12.80 5.43 -2.61
CA LEU A 103 12.69 5.19 -1.17
C LEU A 103 11.37 4.52 -0.80
N VAL A 104 10.26 5.01 -1.36
CA VAL A 104 8.92 4.45 -1.11
C VAL A 104 8.81 3.03 -1.65
N SER A 105 9.25 2.80 -2.88
CA SER A 105 9.24 1.45 -3.48
C SER A 105 10.12 0.47 -2.70
N ALA A 106 11.34 0.87 -2.32
CA ALA A 106 12.23 0.04 -1.51
C ALA A 106 11.60 -0.32 -0.16
N TYR A 107 11.00 0.65 0.54
CA TYR A 107 10.31 0.40 1.81
C TYR A 107 9.20 -0.65 1.68
N PHE A 108 8.35 -0.54 0.65
CA PHE A 108 7.27 -1.51 0.45
C PHE A 108 7.78 -2.89 0.03
N LEU A 109 8.84 -2.97 -0.77
CA LEU A 109 9.46 -4.24 -1.15
C LEU A 109 10.05 -4.95 0.07
N VAL A 110 10.86 -4.25 0.87
CA VAL A 110 11.46 -4.82 2.10
C VAL A 110 10.37 -5.28 3.06
N LYS A 111 9.34 -4.46 3.27
CA LYS A 111 8.20 -4.79 4.12
C LYS A 111 7.47 -6.05 3.64
N TRP A 112 7.21 -6.14 2.33
CA TRP A 112 6.55 -7.30 1.75
C TRP A 112 7.40 -8.57 1.86
N SER A 113 8.72 -8.47 1.64
CA SER A 113 9.65 -9.59 1.83
C SER A 113 9.67 -10.09 3.29
N LEU A 114 9.69 -9.18 4.27
CA LEU A 114 9.63 -9.56 5.68
C LEU A 114 8.33 -10.30 6.01
N GLU A 115 7.19 -9.76 5.56
CA GLU A 115 5.87 -10.38 5.78
C GLU A 115 5.78 -11.78 5.17
N PHE A 116 6.37 -11.98 3.99
CA PHE A 116 6.45 -13.29 3.35
C PHE A 116 7.34 -14.26 4.13
N VAL A 117 8.52 -13.83 4.58
CA VAL A 117 9.44 -14.66 5.38
C VAL A 117 8.79 -15.08 6.70
N PHE A 118 8.17 -14.15 7.43
CA PHE A 118 7.47 -14.47 8.68
C PHE A 118 6.32 -15.45 8.47
N SER A 119 5.54 -15.27 7.40
CA SER A 119 4.46 -16.20 7.06
C SER A 119 4.97 -17.62 6.79
N HIS A 120 6.15 -17.74 6.17
CA HIS A 120 6.76 -19.03 5.90
C HIS A 120 7.35 -19.69 7.16
N VAL A 121 8.09 -18.94 7.97
CA VAL A 121 8.75 -19.44 9.19
C VAL A 121 7.74 -19.93 10.23
N LEU A 122 6.62 -19.21 10.39
CA LEU A 122 5.60 -19.58 11.38
C LEU A 122 4.64 -20.68 10.87
N MET A 123 4.74 -21.09 9.60
CA MET A 123 3.82 -22.05 8.97
C MET A 123 2.32 -21.66 8.99
N ILE A 124 2.00 -20.38 9.22
CA ILE A 124 0.63 -19.84 9.28
C ILE A 124 0.20 -19.29 7.91
N GLN A 125 0.66 -19.91 6.82
CA GLN A 125 0.51 -19.38 5.46
C GLN A 125 -0.95 -19.18 5.06
N LYS A 126 -1.86 -20.05 5.53
CA LYS A 126 -3.27 -20.02 5.12
C LYS A 126 -4.04 -18.88 5.80
N GLN A 127 -3.88 -18.67 7.12
CA GLN A 127 -4.56 -17.58 7.81
C GLN A 127 -3.93 -16.21 7.49
N VAL A 128 -2.60 -16.14 7.37
CA VAL A 128 -1.89 -14.88 7.07
C VAL A 128 -2.13 -14.44 5.62
N ARG A 129 -2.37 -15.37 4.69
CA ARG A 129 -2.64 -15.04 3.29
C ARG A 129 -3.85 -14.13 3.11
N PHE A 130 -4.98 -14.42 3.75
CA PHE A 130 -6.18 -13.58 3.67
C PHE A 130 -5.87 -12.14 4.13
N PHE A 131 -5.16 -12.04 5.26
CA PHE A 131 -4.74 -10.78 5.82
C PHE A 131 -3.83 -9.97 4.87
N LEU A 132 -2.82 -10.63 4.27
CA LEU A 132 -1.91 -9.98 3.31
C LEU A 132 -2.64 -9.51 2.05
N ILE A 133 -3.57 -10.31 1.52
CA ILE A 133 -4.37 -9.96 0.35
C ILE A 133 -5.29 -8.78 0.67
N SER A 134 -6.07 -8.85 1.75
CA SER A 134 -6.95 -7.77 2.21
C SER A 134 -6.19 -6.45 2.39
N LYS A 135 -5.03 -6.50 3.05
CA LYS A 135 -4.16 -5.33 3.26
C LYS A 135 -3.64 -4.71 1.96
N ALA A 136 -3.29 -5.53 0.97
CA ALA A 136 -2.84 -5.07 -0.34
C ALA A 136 -3.99 -4.43 -1.13
N ILE A 137 -5.15 -5.09 -1.17
CA ILE A 137 -6.35 -4.58 -1.87
C ILE A 137 -6.77 -3.21 -1.29
N TYR A 138 -6.80 -3.04 0.03
CA TYR A 138 -7.10 -1.73 0.62
C TYR A 138 -6.07 -0.66 0.29
N LEU A 139 -4.79 -1.02 0.18
CA LEU A 139 -3.76 -0.08 -0.28
C LEU A 139 -4.04 0.36 -1.72
N TYR A 140 -4.36 -0.58 -2.62
CA TYR A 140 -4.67 -0.24 -4.01
C TYR A 140 -5.95 0.60 -4.13
N SER A 141 -6.99 0.28 -3.36
CA SER A 141 -8.20 1.11 -3.27
C SER A 141 -7.84 2.54 -2.84
N THR A 142 -7.06 2.71 -1.77
CA THR A 142 -6.60 4.05 -1.34
C THR A 142 -5.84 4.78 -2.44
N ALA A 143 -4.98 4.09 -3.19
CA ALA A 143 -4.21 4.70 -4.28
C ALA A 143 -5.12 5.25 -5.40
N PHE A 144 -6.21 4.57 -5.75
CA PHE A 144 -7.17 5.11 -6.72
C PHE A 144 -7.85 6.39 -6.24
N PHE A 145 -8.29 6.44 -4.98
CA PHE A 145 -8.88 7.66 -4.42
C PHE A 145 -7.86 8.80 -4.31
N LEU A 146 -6.62 8.48 -3.96
CA LEU A 146 -5.51 9.44 -3.93
C LEU A 146 -5.19 10.00 -5.31
N LEU A 147 -5.24 9.18 -6.37
CA LEU A 147 -5.07 9.66 -7.74
C LEU A 147 -6.09 10.76 -8.07
N ILE A 148 -7.36 10.55 -7.73
CA ILE A 148 -8.43 11.53 -7.99
C ILE A 148 -8.14 12.84 -7.25
N SER A 149 -7.74 12.76 -5.97
CA SER A 149 -7.37 13.93 -5.18
C SER A 149 -6.15 14.67 -5.73
N LEU A 150 -5.14 13.93 -6.20
CA LEU A 150 -3.94 14.49 -6.81
C LEU A 150 -4.23 15.25 -8.10
N VAL A 151 -5.10 14.70 -8.96
CA VAL A 151 -5.56 15.37 -10.19
C VAL A 151 -6.34 16.62 -9.85
N LEU A 152 -7.26 16.56 -8.88
CA LEU A 152 -8.03 17.71 -8.42
C LEU A 152 -7.12 18.84 -7.91
N VAL A 153 -6.15 18.55 -7.07
CA VAL A 153 -5.23 19.57 -6.54
C VAL A 153 -4.26 20.10 -7.60
N GLN A 154 -3.95 19.31 -8.62
CA GLN A 154 -3.06 19.76 -9.70
C GLN A 154 -3.74 20.73 -10.68
N TYR A 155 -5.02 20.51 -10.99
CA TYR A 155 -5.73 21.26 -12.04
C TYR A 155 -6.87 22.14 -11.53
N SER A 156 -7.17 22.08 -10.23
CA SER A 156 -8.10 22.98 -9.56
C SER A 156 -7.34 24.00 -8.71
N GLN A 157 -8.05 25.04 -8.25
CA GLN A 157 -7.53 26.04 -7.31
C GLN A 157 -7.56 25.53 -5.84
N LEU A 158 -7.63 24.21 -5.63
CA LEU A 158 -7.66 23.61 -4.31
C LEU A 158 -6.29 23.68 -3.65
N ASN A 159 -6.27 24.04 -2.37
CA ASN A 159 -5.04 24.14 -1.60
C ASN A 159 -4.44 22.75 -1.32
N ILE A 160 -3.11 22.65 -1.22
CA ILE A 160 -2.41 21.41 -0.88
C ILE A 160 -2.79 20.86 0.51
N LEU A 161 -3.26 21.72 1.42
CA LEU A 161 -3.86 21.29 2.69
C LEU A 161 -5.05 20.33 2.49
N PHE A 162 -5.86 20.54 1.46
CA PHE A 162 -6.95 19.62 1.11
C PHE A 162 -6.41 18.22 0.81
N LEU A 163 -5.31 18.11 0.05
CA LEU A 163 -4.66 16.82 -0.24
C LEU A 163 -4.24 16.11 1.05
N ILE A 164 -3.64 16.85 1.97
CA ILE A 164 -3.14 16.33 3.24
C ILE A 164 -4.30 15.80 4.09
N TYR A 165 -5.34 16.60 4.31
CA TYR A 165 -6.51 16.18 5.10
C TYR A 165 -7.23 15.00 4.45
N PHE A 166 -7.45 15.04 3.14
CA PHE A 166 -8.10 13.94 2.41
C PHE A 166 -7.30 12.64 2.50
N SER A 167 -5.97 12.73 2.38
CA SER A 167 -5.07 11.60 2.56
C SER A 167 -5.16 11.01 3.97
N ILE A 168 -5.14 11.84 5.02
CA ILE A 168 -5.25 11.39 6.41
C ILE A 168 -6.58 10.65 6.63
N VAL A 169 -7.68 11.19 6.11
CA VAL A 169 -9.00 10.55 6.21
C VAL A 169 -8.98 9.18 5.53
N LEU A 170 -8.45 9.08 4.30
CA LEU A 170 -8.39 7.81 3.57
C LEU A 170 -7.54 6.75 4.29
N PHE A 171 -6.37 7.13 4.81
CA PHE A 171 -5.54 6.21 5.59
C PHE A 171 -6.20 5.80 6.91
N SER A 172 -6.96 6.70 7.54
CA SER A 172 -7.72 6.38 8.75
C SER A 172 -8.85 5.39 8.46
N VAL A 173 -9.62 5.61 7.39
CA VAL A 173 -10.68 4.68 6.94
C VAL A 173 -10.08 3.30 6.65
N ARG A 174 -8.95 3.24 5.94
CA ARG A 174 -8.22 2.00 5.70
C ARG A 174 -7.84 1.30 7.01
N PHE A 175 -7.30 2.04 7.98
CA PHE A 175 -6.91 1.47 9.28
C PHE A 175 -8.13 0.89 10.01
N VAL A 176 -9.24 1.63 10.05
CA VAL A 176 -10.49 1.17 10.69
C VAL A 176 -11.04 -0.09 10.02
N LEU A 177 -11.14 -0.11 8.68
CA LEU A 177 -11.63 -1.29 7.95
C LEU A 177 -10.76 -2.52 8.19
N HIS A 178 -9.45 -2.32 8.18
CA HIS A 178 -8.48 -3.38 8.46
C HIS A 178 -8.66 -3.97 9.87
N VAL A 179 -8.93 -3.13 10.88
CA VAL A 179 -9.19 -3.58 12.26
C VAL A 179 -10.54 -4.31 12.37
N ILE A 180 -11.60 -3.77 11.77
CA ILE A 180 -12.96 -4.35 11.87
C ILE A 180 -13.00 -5.75 11.25
N ILE A 181 -12.44 -5.91 10.05
CA ILE A 181 -12.57 -7.14 9.26
C ILE A 181 -11.69 -8.26 9.83
N ASN A 182 -10.53 -7.91 10.38
CA ASN A 182 -9.58 -8.90 10.90
C ASN A 182 -9.66 -9.07 12.42
N LYS A 183 -10.66 -8.47 13.10
CA LYS A 183 -10.76 -8.46 14.57
C LYS A 183 -10.67 -9.88 15.16
N ASN A 184 -11.45 -10.82 14.64
CA ASN A 184 -11.48 -12.18 15.19
C ASN A 184 -10.18 -12.96 14.92
N LEU A 185 -9.51 -12.68 13.80
CA LEU A 185 -8.32 -13.39 13.37
C LEU A 185 -7.07 -12.88 14.13
N VAL A 186 -6.99 -11.57 14.35
CA VAL A 186 -5.90 -10.93 15.11
C VAL A 186 -5.93 -11.33 16.58
N PHE A 187 -7.09 -11.35 17.24
CA PHE A 187 -7.16 -11.70 18.66
C PHE A 187 -6.89 -13.18 18.93
N ASN A 188 -7.35 -14.08 18.06
CA ASN A 188 -7.18 -15.51 18.29
C ASN A 188 -5.74 -15.97 18.02
N GLU A 189 -5.12 -15.49 16.94
CA GLU A 189 -3.75 -15.90 16.55
C GLU A 189 -2.67 -15.21 17.41
N LEU A 190 -2.87 -13.97 17.88
CA LEU A 190 -1.95 -13.33 18.83
C LEU A 190 -1.88 -14.08 20.17
N PHE A 191 -3.00 -14.66 20.61
CA PHE A 191 -3.01 -15.50 21.81
C PHE A 191 -2.16 -16.76 21.61
N TYR A 192 -2.26 -17.44 20.46
CA TYR A 192 -1.42 -18.60 20.13
C TYR A 192 0.06 -18.23 19.99
N PHE A 193 0.37 -17.05 19.44
CA PHE A 193 1.76 -16.56 19.39
C PHE A 193 2.36 -16.38 20.78
N ILE A 194 1.62 -15.75 21.70
CA ILE A 194 2.04 -15.59 23.10
C ILE A 194 2.23 -16.97 23.75
N LEU A 195 1.28 -17.89 23.55
CA LEU A 195 1.39 -19.26 24.08
C LEU A 195 2.62 -20.00 23.55
N TYR A 196 2.98 -19.82 22.27
CA TYR A 196 4.16 -20.43 21.66
C TYR A 196 5.46 -19.87 22.23
N LEU A 197 5.50 -18.55 22.47
CA LEU A 197 6.62 -17.88 23.13
C LEU A 197 6.79 -18.37 24.58
N CYS A 198 5.67 -18.53 25.30
CA CYS A 198 5.67 -19.14 26.63
C CYS A 198 6.13 -20.60 26.60
N ALA A 199 5.70 -21.41 25.63
CA ALA A 199 6.17 -22.80 25.49
C ALA A 199 7.68 -22.87 25.17
N PHE A 200 8.20 -21.91 24.39
CA PHE A 200 9.62 -21.80 24.09
C PHE A 200 10.46 -21.44 25.32
N GLU A 201 9.92 -20.65 26.25
CA GLU A 201 10.57 -20.34 27.52
C GLU A 201 10.59 -21.55 28.47
N ILE A 202 9.53 -22.37 28.45
CA ILE A 202 9.38 -23.54 29.34
C ILE A 202 10.19 -24.75 28.83
N ALA A 203 10.38 -24.90 27.51
CA ALA A 203 11.06 -26.06 26.93
C ALA A 203 12.52 -26.27 27.42
N PRO A 204 13.39 -25.23 27.52
CA PRO A 204 14.74 -25.36 28.09
C PRO A 204 14.73 -25.78 29.56
N LEU A 205 13.79 -25.24 30.35
CA LEU A 205 13.61 -25.60 31.76
C LEU A 205 13.26 -27.09 31.91
N PHE A 206 12.41 -27.61 31.04
CA PHE A 206 12.03 -29.02 31.04
C PHE A 206 13.19 -29.95 30.65
N ILE A 207 14.02 -29.54 29.69
CA ILE A 207 15.23 -30.27 29.28
C ILE A 207 16.27 -30.30 30.41
N LEU A 208 16.47 -29.17 31.10
CA LEU A 208 17.36 -29.06 32.25
C LEU A 208 16.93 -30.00 33.38
N PHE A 209 15.63 -30.04 33.68
CA PHE A 209 15.08 -30.91 34.72
C PHE A 209 15.33 -32.40 34.41
N LYS A 210 15.17 -32.81 33.15
CA LYS A 210 15.43 -34.19 32.69
C LYS A 210 16.91 -34.56 32.63
N LEU A 211 17.82 -33.59 32.58
CA LEU A 211 19.27 -33.84 32.64
C LEU A 211 19.77 -33.92 34.09
N MET A 212 19.09 -33.27 35.03
CA MET A 212 19.45 -33.27 36.45
C MET A 212 18.83 -34.43 37.26
N PHE A 213 17.75 -35.03 36.77
CA PHE A 213 17.03 -36.15 37.39
C PHE A 213 16.90 -37.31 36.41
#